data_AF-A0A915CKB2-F1
#
_entry.id   AF-A0A915CKB2-F1
#
_cell.length_a   1.000
_cell.length_b   1.000
_cell.length_c   1.000
_cell.angle_alpha   90.00
_cell.angle_beta   90.00
_cell.angle_gamma   90.00
#
_symmetry.space_group_name_H-M   'P 1'
#
loop_
_entity.id
_entity.type
_entity.pdbx_description
1 polymer ?
#
loop_
_entity_poly.entity_id
_entity_poly.type
_entity_poly.pdbx_seq_one_letter_code
_entity_poly.pdbx_strand_id
1 'polypeptide(L)'
;MTTTSPAKAHSNLPYAVEYAKSGRAACKGCKDPIAMSSLRMSARQPSRFFDGLQDNWFHFDCFWNRLKKGDINEASIRGMDLLKWDDQEKIRSKIADNEGVLPVIVLFIPNTEG
;
A
#
# COMPACT_ATOMS: atom_id res chain seq x y z
N MET A 1 10.49 30.58 -14.38
CA MET A 1 10.75 29.16 -14.07
C MET A 1 9.74 28.73 -13.02
N THR A 2 8.60 28.20 -13.43
CA THR A 2 7.63 27.61 -12.49
C THR A 2 7.24 26.26 -13.05
N THR A 3 7.57 25.26 -12.25
CA THR A 3 7.62 23.84 -12.54
C THR A 3 6.25 23.28 -12.92
N THR A 4 6.18 22.69 -14.11
CA THR A 4 5.15 21.73 -14.50
C THR A 4 5.13 20.59 -13.48
N SER A 5 4.14 20.59 -12.58
CA SER A 5 3.87 19.47 -11.67
C SER A 5 2.86 18.54 -12.37
N PRO A 6 3.18 17.26 -12.63
CA PRO A 6 2.23 16.33 -13.24
C PRO A 6 1.18 15.96 -12.20
N ALA A 7 0.16 16.81 -12.09
CA ALA A 7 -1.03 16.52 -11.33
C ALA A 7 -1.83 15.44 -12.07
N LYS A 8 -1.99 14.30 -11.39
CA LYS A 8 -3.31 13.70 -11.14
C LYS A 8 -3.88 12.77 -12.22
N ALA A 9 -3.25 11.61 -12.43
CA ALA A 9 -3.93 10.44 -13.01
C ALA A 9 -4.31 9.36 -11.97
N HIS A 10 -3.62 9.30 -10.82
CA HIS A 10 -3.88 8.27 -9.80
C HIS A 10 -4.96 8.65 -8.77
N SER A 11 -5.72 9.74 -8.98
CA SER A 11 -6.50 10.40 -7.92
C SER A 11 -7.63 9.62 -7.29
N ASN A 12 -8.06 8.49 -7.87
CA ASN A 12 -9.23 7.71 -7.43
C ASN A 12 -8.93 6.26 -7.04
N LEU A 13 -7.66 5.89 -6.89
CA LEU A 13 -7.32 4.54 -6.41
C LEU A 13 -7.84 4.31 -4.98
N PRO A 14 -8.36 3.09 -4.69
CA PRO A 14 -8.92 2.76 -3.37
C PRO A 14 -7.85 2.66 -2.29
N TYR A 15 -6.59 2.41 -2.65
CA TYR A 15 -5.48 2.32 -1.72
C TYR A 15 -4.34 3.27 -2.09
N ALA A 16 -3.54 3.62 -1.09
CA ALA A 16 -2.29 4.31 -1.30
C ALA A 16 -1.22 3.83 -0.32
N VAL A 17 0.03 4.00 -0.69
CA VAL A 17 1.21 3.71 0.13
C VAL A 17 2.17 4.89 0.05
N GLU A 18 2.74 5.26 1.19
CA GLU A 18 3.80 6.26 1.26
C GLU A 18 4.64 6.09 2.53
N TYR A 19 5.81 6.71 2.55
CA TYR A 19 6.52 6.96 3.80
C TYR A 19 5.85 8.13 4.53
N ALA A 20 5.64 7.95 5.83
CA ALA A 20 4.96 8.95 6.65
C ALA A 20 5.72 10.28 6.69
N LYS A 21 5.17 11.33 6.08
CA LYS A 21 5.76 12.67 6.09
C LYS A 21 5.80 13.32 7.48
N SER A 22 4.94 12.86 8.39
CA SER A 22 4.93 13.30 9.79
C SER A 22 4.37 12.22 10.70
N GLY A 23 4.70 12.29 11.99
CA GLY A 23 4.23 11.38 13.02
C GLY A 23 2.83 11.66 13.57
N ARG A 24 2.04 12.54 12.92
CA ARG A 24 0.73 13.01 13.43
C ARG A 24 -0.43 12.07 13.12
N ALA A 25 -0.25 11.13 12.21
CA ALA A 25 -1.30 10.19 11.84
C ALA A 25 -1.36 9.04 12.85
N ALA A 26 -2.55 8.70 13.32
CA ALA A 26 -2.79 7.51 14.13
C ALA A 26 -3.34 6.38 13.25
N CYS A 27 -2.83 5.17 13.45
CA CYS A 27 -3.29 3.99 12.75
C CYS A 27 -4.74 3.69 13.11
N LYS A 28 -5.63 3.60 12.12
CA LYS A 28 -7.04 3.23 12.36
C LYS A 28 -7.20 1.75 12.76
N GLY A 29 -6.14 0.95 12.65
CA GLY A 29 -6.08 -0.45 13.05
C GLY A 29 -5.86 -0.63 14.55
N CYS A 30 -4.67 -0.27 15.05
CA CYS A 30 -4.27 -0.43 16.44
C CYS A 30 -4.46 0.82 17.31
N LYS A 31 -4.76 1.98 16.70
CA LYS A 31 -4.89 3.30 17.36
C LYS A 31 -3.57 3.93 17.82
N ASP A 32 -2.43 3.28 17.60
CA ASP A 32 -1.11 3.85 17.89
C ASP A 32 -0.67 4.89 16.85
N PRO A 33 0.19 5.85 17.24
CA PRO A 33 0.78 6.79 16.29
C PRO A 33 1.65 6.08 15.24
N ILE A 34 1.62 6.59 14.02
CA ILE A 34 2.47 6.14 12.91
C ILE A 34 3.73 7.01 12.93
N ALA A 35 4.90 6.41 13.11
CA ALA A 35 6.15 7.14 13.16
C ALA A 35 6.46 7.88 11.85
N MET A 36 7.12 9.03 11.92
CA MET A 36 7.63 9.72 10.71
C MET A 36 8.61 8.82 9.97
N SER A 37 8.68 8.93 8.65
CA SER A 37 9.48 8.10 7.72
C SER A 37 9.18 6.59 7.74
N SER A 38 8.18 6.14 8.50
CA SER A 38 7.75 4.73 8.46
C SER A 38 6.86 4.45 7.25
N LEU A 39 6.94 3.22 6.73
CA LEU A 39 6.06 2.75 5.66
C LEU A 39 4.62 2.62 6.19
N ARG A 40 3.69 3.31 5.54
CA ARG A 40 2.27 3.28 5.90
C ARG A 40 1.39 3.11 4.67
N MET A 41 0.24 2.50 4.87
CA MET A 41 -0.77 2.29 3.83
C MET A 41 -2.05 2.99 4.22
N SER A 42 -2.82 3.43 3.24
CA SER A 42 -4.15 3.98 3.44
C SER A 42 -5.20 3.29 2.61
N ALA A 43 -6.38 3.09 3.21
CA ALA A 43 -7.59 2.72 2.49
C ALA A 43 -8.51 3.94 2.38
N ARG A 44 -8.96 4.22 1.17
CA ARG A 44 -9.93 5.27 0.90
C ARG A 44 -11.31 4.76 1.24
N GLN A 45 -12.00 5.46 2.12
CA GLN A 45 -13.34 5.09 2.59
C GLN A 45 -14.24 6.33 2.63
N PRO A 46 -15.57 6.17 2.48
CA PRO A 46 -16.49 7.29 2.66
C PRO A 46 -16.36 7.85 4.08
N SER A 47 -16.22 9.17 4.16
CA SER A 47 -16.19 9.86 5.44
C SER A 47 -17.57 9.83 6.07
N ARG A 48 -17.60 9.67 7.40
CA ARG A 48 -18.85 9.79 8.18
C ARG A 48 -19.18 11.24 8.52
N PHE A 49 -18.27 12.17 8.26
CA PHE A 49 -18.36 13.57 8.71
C PHE A 49 -18.61 14.56 7.57
N PHE A 50 -18.30 14.18 6.33
CA PHE A 50 -18.50 15.03 5.17
C PHE A 50 -18.82 14.17 3.94
N ASP A 51 -19.51 14.76 2.97
CA ASP A 51 -19.78 14.10 1.68
C ASP A 51 -18.51 14.03 0.84
N GLY A 52 -17.74 12.95 1.06
CA GLY A 52 -16.53 12.66 0.31
C GLY A 52 -15.76 11.46 0.84
N LEU A 53 -14.64 11.20 0.20
CA LEU A 53 -13.76 10.09 0.54
C LEU A 53 -12.62 10.59 1.44
N GLN A 54 -12.30 9.82 2.47
CA GLN A 54 -11.18 10.07 3.37
C GLN A 54 -10.22 8.88 3.34
N ASP A 55 -8.92 9.21 3.27
CA ASP A 55 -7.87 8.22 3.35
C ASP A 55 -7.62 7.86 4.83
N ASN A 56 -7.91 6.61 5.19
CA ASN A 56 -7.66 6.08 6.52
C ASN A 56 -6.27 5.47 6.55
N TRP A 57 -5.37 6.03 7.34
CA TRP A 57 -3.99 5.56 7.48
C TRP A 57 -3.88 4.39 8.46
N PHE A 58 -3.01 3.45 8.10
CA PHE A 58 -2.68 2.25 8.86
C PHE A 58 -1.17 2.01 8.83
N HIS A 59 -0.63 1.36 9.87
CA HIS A 59 0.68 0.72 9.74
C HIS A 59 0.64 -0.34 8.65
N PHE A 60 1.80 -0.61 8.04
CA PHE A 60 1.95 -1.64 7.01
C PHE A 60 1.30 -2.97 7.41
N ASP A 61 1.66 -3.53 8.57
CA ASP A 61 1.11 -4.82 9.02
C ASP A 61 -0.36 -4.75 9.43
N CYS A 62 -0.77 -3.64 10.06
CA CYS A 62 -2.15 -3.42 10.49
C CYS A 62 -3.13 -3.34 9.30
N PHE A 63 -2.66 -2.87 8.16
CA PHE A 63 -3.44 -2.78 6.94
C PHE A 63 -3.86 -4.17 6.45
N TRP A 64 -2.90 -5.10 6.32
CA TRP A 64 -3.15 -6.48 5.85
C TRP A 64 -4.09 -7.26 6.77
N ASN A 65 -4.02 -7.04 8.08
CA ASN A 65 -4.92 -7.69 9.04
C ASN A 65 -6.39 -7.24 8.91
N ARG A 66 -6.65 -6.07 8.31
CA ARG A 66 -8.01 -5.51 8.14
C ARG A 66 -8.55 -5.71 6.74
N LEU A 67 -7.67 -5.92 5.78
CA LEU A 67 -8.01 -6.05 4.38
C LEU A 67 -8.77 -7.37 4.12
N LYS A 68 -9.72 -7.34 3.18
CA LYS A 68 -10.35 -8.55 2.69
C LYS A 68 -9.42 -9.26 1.68
N LYS A 69 -9.46 -10.59 1.68
CA LYS A 69 -8.71 -11.41 0.72
C LYS A 69 -9.18 -11.09 -0.71
N GLY A 70 -8.23 -10.89 -1.62
CA GLY A 70 -8.48 -10.59 -3.04
C GLY A 70 -9.01 -9.18 -3.36
N ASP A 71 -8.99 -8.25 -2.39
CA ASP A 71 -9.55 -6.90 -2.57
C ASP A 71 -8.48 -5.85 -2.96
N ILE A 72 -7.22 -6.25 -3.10
CA ILE A 72 -6.10 -5.36 -3.43
C ILE A 72 -5.22 -5.93 -4.53
N ASN A 73 -4.75 -5.06 -5.41
CA ASN A 73 -3.77 -5.36 -6.45
C ASN A 73 -2.80 -4.18 -6.61
N GLU A 74 -1.66 -4.40 -7.26
CA GLU A 74 -0.62 -3.37 -7.44
C GLU A 74 -1.17 -2.13 -8.15
N ALA A 75 -2.04 -2.32 -9.15
CA ALA A 75 -2.67 -1.21 -9.88
C ALA A 75 -3.66 -0.39 -9.03
N SER A 76 -4.19 -0.96 -7.95
CA SER A 76 -5.13 -0.32 -7.02
C SER A 76 -4.43 0.47 -5.92
N ILE A 77 -3.09 0.43 -5.86
CA ILE A 77 -2.30 1.14 -4.87
C ILE A 77 -1.61 2.34 -5.52
N ARG A 78 -1.88 3.53 -5.01
CA ARG A 78 -1.12 4.73 -5.37
C ARG A 78 0.21 4.80 -4.63
N GLY A 79 1.28 5.21 -5.30
CA GLY A 79 2.54 5.60 -4.65
C GLY A 79 3.56 4.48 -4.58
N MET A 80 3.29 3.35 -5.23
CA MET A 80 4.25 2.25 -5.39
C MET A 80 5.57 2.73 -6.01
N ASP A 81 5.51 3.57 -7.05
CA ASP A 81 6.68 4.10 -7.74
C ASP A 81 7.58 5.00 -6.88
N LEU A 82 7.05 5.51 -5.76
CA LEU A 82 7.77 6.40 -4.84
C LEU A 82 8.50 5.62 -3.73
N LEU A 83 8.28 4.31 -3.65
CA LEU A 83 8.93 3.43 -2.68
C LEU A 83 10.23 2.88 -3.22
N LYS A 84 11.11 2.46 -2.31
CA LYS A 84 12.28 1.67 -2.65
C LYS A 84 11.84 0.32 -3.24
N TRP A 85 12.64 -0.22 -4.15
CA TRP A 85 12.38 -1.51 -4.79
C TRP A 85 12.14 -2.64 -3.77
N ASP A 86 12.90 -2.67 -2.68
CA ASP A 86 12.74 -3.64 -1.59
C ASP A 86 11.35 -3.58 -0.93
N ASP A 87 10.85 -2.36 -0.67
CA ASP A 87 9.51 -2.16 -0.11
C ASP A 87 8.40 -2.46 -1.14
N GLN A 88 8.65 -2.24 -2.43
CA GLN A 88 7.73 -2.62 -3.50
C GLN A 88 7.57 -4.15 -3.57
N GLU A 89 8.68 -4.89 -3.56
CA GLU A 89 8.66 -6.36 -3.53
C GLU A 89 7.95 -6.90 -2.29
N LYS A 90 8.19 -6.27 -1.13
CA LYS A 90 7.50 -6.62 0.11
C LYS A 90 5.98 -6.46 0.01
N ILE A 91 5.50 -5.41 -0.66
CA ILE A 91 4.07 -5.22 -0.91
C ILE A 91 3.56 -6.27 -1.90
N ARG A 92 4.27 -6.55 -3.00
CA ARG A 92 3.88 -7.58 -3.98
C ARG A 92 3.73 -8.95 -3.32
N SER A 93 4.68 -9.33 -2.47
CA SER A 93 4.61 -10.56 -1.68
C SER A 93 3.35 -10.60 -0.80
N LYS A 94 3.03 -9.51 -0.10
CA LYS A 94 1.81 -9.44 0.72
C LYS A 94 0.52 -9.49 -0.09
N ILE A 95 0.50 -8.91 -1.30
CA ILE A 95 -0.65 -9.00 -2.21
C ILE A 95 -0.87 -10.46 -2.62
N ALA A 96 0.19 -11.16 -3.03
CA ALA A 96 0.12 -12.58 -3.41
C ALA A 96 -0.41 -13.45 -2.25
N ASP A 97 0.13 -13.26 -1.04
CA ASP A 97 -0.34 -13.94 0.17
C ASP A 97 -1.85 -13.68 0.44
N ASN A 98 -2.32 -12.46 0.16
CA ASN A 98 -3.71 -12.06 0.41
C ASN A 98 -4.70 -12.53 -0.68
N GLU A 99 -4.26 -12.65 -1.94
CA GLU A 99 -5.07 -13.20 -3.04
C GLU A 99 -5.21 -14.74 -2.93
N GLY A 100 -4.44 -15.39 -2.05
CA GLY A 100 -4.37 -16.85 -1.99
C GLY A 100 -3.73 -17.46 -3.24
N VAL A 101 -3.12 -16.61 -4.07
CA VAL A 101 -2.29 -17.04 -5.18
C VAL A 101 -0.95 -17.42 -4.56
N LEU A 102 -0.72 -18.73 -4.48
CA LEU A 102 0.61 -19.26 -4.17
C LEU A 102 1.63 -18.47 -4.98
N PRO A 103 2.71 -17.96 -4.36
CA PRO A 103 3.68 -17.17 -5.09
C PRO A 103 4.16 -18.00 -6.28
N VAL A 104 3.91 -17.52 -7.50
CA VAL A 104 4.53 -18.04 -8.73
C VAL A 104 6.00 -17.58 -8.77
N ILE A 105 6.67 -17.64 -7.63
CA ILE A 105 8.09 -17.34 -7.40
C ILE A 105 8.70 -18.54 -6.67
N VAL A 106 8.41 -19.74 -7.18
CA VAL A 106 9.25 -20.93 -7.07
C VAL A 106 9.11 -21.75 -8.36
N LEU A 107 9.31 -21.11 -9.51
CA LEU A 107 9.66 -21.80 -10.76
C LEU A 107 10.85 -21.09 -11.43
N PHE A 108 11.90 -20.83 -10.65
CA PHE A 108 13.27 -20.92 -11.17
C PHE A 108 13.95 -22.06 -10.42
N ILE A 109 13.45 -23.27 -10.62
CA ILE A 109 14.30 -24.45 -10.57
C ILE A 109 14.92 -24.50 -11.97
N PRO A 110 16.19 -24.11 -12.21
CA PRO A 110 16.92 -24.78 -13.27
C PRO A 110 17.03 -26.24 -12.82
N ASN A 111 16.15 -27.07 -13.39
CA ASN A 111 16.27 -28.51 -13.30
C ASN A 111 17.66 -28.90 -13.84
N THR A 112 18.27 -29.82 -13.12
CA THR A 112 19.61 -30.40 -13.25
C THR A 112 19.96 -30.87 -14.66
N GLU A 113 21.20 -30.66 -15.13
CA GLU A 113 22.01 -31.61 -15.93
C GLU A 113 23.51 -31.28 -15.74
N GLY A 114 24.31 -32.23 -15.22
CA GLY A 114 25.78 -32.13 -15.13
C GLY A 114 26.39 -32.82 -13.92
#